data_AF-A0A5B9SZM4-F1
#
_entry.id   AF-A0A5B9SZM4-F1
#
_cell.length_a   1.000
_cell.length_b   1.000
_cell.length_c   1.000
_cell.angle_alpha   90.00
_cell.angle_beta   90.00
_cell.angle_gamma   90.00
#
_symmetry.space_group_name_H-M   'P 1'
#
loop_
_entity.id
_entity.type
_entity.pdbx_description
1 polymer ?
#
loop_
_entity_poly.entity_id
_entity_poly.type
_entity_poly.pdbx_seq_one_letter_code
_entity_poly.pdbx_strand_id
1 'polypeptide(L)'
;MLARHSVPHLLERLEEQLPLQVIEHRGMYNLGKGVQECTETSLLTALGGMERRNLSELDTTLTSDNLPVVSHDFNTWRISTLPDRLIRELHSADVKNIPVIIREVSNGEITESYTVTNDIIPFLEPLLDKVFDVNPGATFFLDGRDFEAHIITAWLSRRPKYRQRVVLLFYTFEYSSGEAFFDAVKQVSPEPDWRETVALMPVIFPQELPRLAKLIDLSDIAVEDLYEGGKIWIDSMLRQPMRVVAVHIVMARVKPEQLGLCDKPEIVRAFNADYAAVRLAYYVKDNPEVRKMRPHLKLATATRCYDFSAQLENGEKAEFSINIRTGRPMPRETDERKYIRRGYGIPGNAAAIADWVISDRSEDEMSFWEWRNKGVPRRVDHHCPHLDVIEQDGKSVP
;
A
#
# COMPACT_ATOMS: atom_id res chain seq x y z
N MET A 1 15.90 -16.02 -10.50
CA MET A 1 14.62 -15.96 -11.25
C MET A 1 13.75 -14.85 -10.67
N LEU A 2 13.44 -14.89 -9.35
CA LEU A 2 12.62 -13.88 -8.66
C LEU A 2 13.20 -12.44 -8.71
N ALA A 3 14.53 -12.28 -8.75
CA ALA A 3 15.19 -10.96 -8.78
C ALA A 3 14.73 -10.03 -9.93
N ARG A 4 14.20 -10.56 -11.04
CA ARG A 4 13.67 -9.73 -12.15
C ARG A 4 12.39 -8.97 -11.77
N HIS A 5 11.73 -9.39 -10.70
CA HIS A 5 10.55 -8.76 -10.12
C HIS A 5 10.91 -7.70 -9.07
N SER A 6 12.20 -7.40 -8.85
CA SER A 6 12.62 -6.35 -7.93
C SER A 6 13.90 -5.70 -8.47
N VAL A 7 13.77 -4.97 -9.58
CA VAL A 7 14.95 -4.41 -10.25
C VAL A 7 15.57 -3.25 -9.46
N PRO A 8 16.90 -3.11 -9.47
CA PRO A 8 17.54 -1.93 -8.90
C PRO A 8 17.26 -0.69 -9.75
N HIS A 9 17.31 0.49 -9.11
CA HIS A 9 17.15 1.79 -9.75
C HIS A 9 15.87 1.92 -10.57
N LEU A 10 14.73 1.43 -10.03
CA LEU A 10 13.49 1.28 -10.78
C LEU A 10 13.01 2.58 -11.46
N LEU A 11 13.21 3.74 -10.82
CA LEU A 11 12.78 5.03 -11.39
C LEU A 11 13.62 5.51 -12.57
N GLU A 12 14.83 4.98 -12.73
CA GLU A 12 15.67 5.22 -13.92
C GLU A 12 15.22 4.36 -15.12
N ARG A 13 14.36 3.36 -14.85
CA ARG A 13 13.95 2.32 -15.81
C ARG A 13 12.47 2.41 -16.18
N LEU A 14 11.84 3.56 -15.97
CA LEU A 14 10.41 3.77 -16.24
C LEU A 14 10.05 3.55 -17.72
N GLU A 15 10.99 3.78 -18.63
CA GLU A 15 10.77 3.59 -20.07
C GLU A 15 10.81 2.13 -20.50
N GLU A 16 11.37 1.25 -19.67
CA GLU A 16 11.53 -0.16 -19.98
C GLU A 16 10.22 -0.95 -19.80
N GLN A 17 10.09 -2.01 -20.61
CA GLN A 17 9.08 -3.06 -20.43
C GLN A 17 9.64 -4.13 -19.50
N LEU A 18 9.45 -3.91 -18.20
CA LEU A 18 9.85 -4.84 -17.16
C LEU A 18 8.75 -5.88 -16.89
N PRO A 19 9.09 -7.07 -16.36
CA PRO A 19 8.12 -7.93 -15.68
C PRO A 19 7.42 -7.16 -14.55
N LEU A 20 6.35 -7.73 -14.00
CA LEU A 20 5.72 -7.20 -12.79
C LEU A 20 6.78 -6.90 -11.72
N GLN A 21 6.81 -5.69 -11.20
CA GLN A 21 7.70 -5.34 -10.08
C GLN A 21 6.94 -5.48 -8.78
N VAL A 22 7.49 -6.27 -7.86
CA VAL A 22 6.93 -6.57 -6.55
C VAL A 22 7.71 -5.80 -5.50
N ILE A 23 6.98 -4.99 -4.74
CA ILE A 23 7.48 -4.08 -3.73
C ILE A 23 7.13 -4.69 -2.38
N GLU A 24 8.13 -4.82 -1.50
CA GLU A 24 7.94 -5.34 -0.15
C GLU A 24 7.11 -4.35 0.67
N HIS A 25 5.92 -4.73 1.13
CA HIS A 25 5.11 -3.86 1.97
C HIS A 25 5.71 -3.81 3.38
N ARG A 26 6.11 -2.62 3.85
CA ARG A 26 6.66 -2.38 5.20
C ARG A 26 7.91 -3.17 5.60
N GLY A 27 8.64 -3.71 4.63
CA GLY A 27 9.82 -4.57 4.87
C GLY A 27 9.48 -6.01 5.23
N MET A 28 10.50 -6.83 5.52
CA MET A 28 10.34 -8.23 5.90
C MET A 28 10.25 -8.36 7.42
N TYR A 29 9.05 -8.20 7.98
CA TYR A 29 8.80 -8.30 9.41
C TYR A 29 8.39 -9.71 9.86
N ASN A 30 8.59 -9.99 11.14
CA ASN A 30 8.22 -11.24 11.78
C ASN A 30 7.98 -11.00 13.27
N LEU A 31 6.71 -10.75 13.63
CA LEU A 31 6.32 -10.40 14.99
C LEU A 31 6.75 -11.48 16.00
N GLY A 32 6.60 -12.76 15.65
CA GLY A 32 6.98 -13.89 16.51
C GLY A 32 8.50 -14.06 16.69
N LYS A 33 9.32 -13.37 15.89
CA LYS A 33 10.78 -13.31 16.03
C LYS A 33 11.28 -11.94 16.50
N GLY A 34 10.39 -11.08 16.98
CA GLY A 34 10.76 -9.77 17.51
C GLY A 34 11.08 -8.71 16.45
N VAL A 35 10.65 -8.90 15.20
CA VAL A 35 10.84 -7.93 14.11
C VAL A 35 9.50 -7.32 13.76
N GLN A 36 9.32 -6.04 14.05
CA GLN A 36 8.10 -5.28 13.75
C GLN A 36 8.11 -4.75 12.30
N GLU A 37 6.95 -4.48 11.72
CA GLU A 37 6.82 -3.79 10.43
C GLU A 37 7.36 -2.35 10.50
N CYS A 38 7.77 -1.78 9.36
CA CYS A 38 8.20 -0.38 9.28
C CYS A 38 9.41 -0.03 10.19
N THR A 39 10.28 -1.01 10.49
CA THR A 39 11.51 -0.79 11.27
C THR A 39 12.79 -0.95 10.45
N GLU A 40 13.90 -0.49 11.01
CA GLU A 40 15.22 -0.69 10.42
C GLU A 40 15.53 -2.16 10.15
N THR A 41 15.31 -3.02 11.15
CA THR A 41 15.56 -4.46 11.00
C THR A 41 14.71 -5.08 9.87
N SER A 42 13.43 -4.72 9.76
CA SER A 42 12.56 -5.25 8.70
C SER A 42 13.04 -4.86 7.29
N LEU A 43 13.54 -3.63 7.12
CA LEU A 43 14.04 -3.13 5.84
C LEU A 43 15.40 -3.71 5.47
N LEU A 44 16.33 -3.77 6.43
CA LEU A 44 17.65 -4.34 6.18
C LEU A 44 17.55 -5.85 5.90
N THR A 45 16.57 -6.54 6.49
CA THR A 45 16.25 -7.92 6.14
C THR A 45 15.77 -8.05 4.70
N ALA A 46 14.86 -7.16 4.26
CA ALA A 46 14.34 -7.16 2.90
C ALA A 46 15.41 -6.80 1.84
N LEU A 47 16.24 -5.79 2.11
CA LEU A 47 17.07 -5.12 1.11
C LEU A 47 18.57 -5.41 1.24
N GLY A 48 19.04 -5.88 2.39
CA GLY A 48 20.46 -6.04 2.73
C GLY A 48 21.06 -7.44 2.51
N GLY A 49 20.24 -8.46 2.19
CA GLY A 49 20.67 -9.85 2.04
C GLY A 49 21.57 -10.16 0.84
N MET A 50 21.93 -11.44 0.62
CA MET A 50 22.64 -11.88 -0.60
C MET A 50 21.71 -12.03 -1.82
N GLU A 51 20.42 -12.28 -1.59
CA GLU A 51 19.36 -12.37 -2.61
C GLU A 51 18.59 -11.03 -2.78
N ARG A 52 19.32 -9.91 -2.69
CA ARG A 52 18.79 -8.54 -2.52
C ARG A 52 17.53 -8.25 -3.33
N ARG A 53 16.45 -7.92 -2.62
CA ARG A 53 15.35 -7.12 -3.18
C ARG A 53 15.80 -5.67 -3.26
N ASN A 54 15.21 -4.93 -4.19
CA ASN A 54 15.53 -3.52 -4.40
C ASN A 54 14.34 -2.62 -4.15
N LEU A 55 13.16 -3.16 -3.87
CA LEU A 55 11.92 -2.40 -3.78
C LEU A 55 11.25 -2.64 -2.43
N SER A 56 11.00 -1.57 -1.68
CA SER A 56 10.24 -1.62 -0.43
C SER A 56 9.32 -0.42 -0.33
N GLU A 57 8.18 -0.63 0.28
CA GLU A 57 7.26 0.40 0.73
C GLU A 57 7.48 0.64 2.23
N LEU A 58 7.17 1.87 2.67
CA LEU A 58 7.15 2.29 4.06
C LEU A 58 6.06 3.34 4.32
N ASP A 59 5.30 3.12 5.37
CA ASP A 59 4.39 4.12 5.90
C ASP A 59 5.13 5.29 6.54
N THR A 60 4.80 6.51 6.13
CA THR A 60 5.38 7.75 6.68
C THR A 60 4.29 8.67 7.21
N THR A 61 4.51 9.20 8.42
CA THR A 61 3.67 10.24 9.02
C THR A 61 4.54 11.35 9.61
N LEU A 62 3.96 12.48 10.01
CA LEU A 62 4.69 13.61 10.57
C LEU A 62 4.47 13.75 12.07
N THR A 63 5.51 14.17 12.78
CA THR A 63 5.40 14.70 14.16
C THR A 63 4.76 16.10 14.16
N SER A 64 4.45 16.65 15.34
CA SER A 64 3.85 17.99 15.49
C SER A 64 4.71 19.13 14.89
N ASP A 65 6.03 18.96 14.89
CA ASP A 65 7.03 19.84 14.29
C ASP A 65 7.38 19.51 12.82
N ASN A 66 6.54 18.71 12.15
CA ASN A 66 6.67 18.32 10.74
C ASN A 66 7.93 17.50 10.41
N LEU A 67 8.46 16.72 11.36
CA LEU A 67 9.53 15.77 11.07
C LEU A 67 8.94 14.41 10.65
N PRO A 68 9.34 13.85 9.49
CA PRO A 68 8.83 12.55 9.06
C PRO A 68 9.37 11.38 9.89
N VAL A 69 8.43 10.56 10.34
CA VAL A 69 8.63 9.33 11.11
C VAL A 69 8.00 8.16 10.36
N VAL A 70 8.59 6.99 10.51
CA VAL A 70 8.15 5.76 9.84
C VAL A 70 7.28 4.95 10.79
N SER A 71 6.01 4.74 10.43
CA SER A 71 5.03 3.98 11.24
C SER A 71 3.75 3.72 10.46
N HIS A 72 3.29 2.46 10.44
CA HIS A 72 1.99 2.11 9.89
C HIS A 72 0.81 2.63 10.75
N ASP A 73 0.95 2.72 12.06
CA ASP A 73 -0.14 3.29 12.84
C ASP A 73 0.02 4.82 12.87
N PHE A 74 -1.10 5.52 12.79
CA PHE A 74 -1.14 6.97 13.04
C PHE A 74 -0.99 7.21 14.54
N ASN A 75 -1.39 6.23 15.35
CA ASN A 75 -1.32 6.25 16.79
C ASN A 75 -0.14 5.41 17.30
N THR A 76 0.52 5.89 18.34
CA THR A 76 1.71 5.23 18.90
C THR A 76 1.40 4.02 19.78
N TRP A 77 0.15 3.81 20.21
CA TRP A 77 -0.21 2.83 21.23
C TRP A 77 0.24 1.41 20.88
N ARG A 78 -0.04 0.92 19.67
CA ARG A 78 0.25 -0.48 19.31
C ARG A 78 1.75 -0.77 19.28
N ILE A 79 2.53 0.20 18.81
CA ILE A 79 3.95 0.02 18.45
C ILE A 79 4.92 0.59 19.48
N SER A 80 4.45 1.24 20.54
CA SER A 80 5.32 1.84 21.56
C SER A 80 4.64 1.99 22.92
N THR A 81 5.41 2.43 23.91
CA THR A 81 4.94 2.80 25.25
C THR A 81 4.59 4.28 25.38
N LEU A 82 4.56 5.04 24.28
CA LEU A 82 4.13 6.43 24.29
C LEU A 82 2.64 6.55 24.63
N PRO A 83 2.17 7.75 25.04
CA PRO A 83 0.74 7.99 25.26
C PRO A 83 -0.11 7.56 24.06
N ASP A 84 -1.33 7.08 24.32
CA ASP A 84 -2.30 6.72 23.27
C ASP A 84 -2.79 7.99 22.55
N ARG A 85 -2.01 8.42 21.56
CA ARG A 85 -2.17 9.66 20.79
C ARG A 85 -1.65 9.48 19.38
N LEU A 86 -2.06 10.38 18.49
CA LEU A 86 -1.54 10.40 17.13
C LEU A 86 -0.07 10.88 17.13
N ILE A 87 0.78 10.30 16.28
CA ILE A 87 2.17 10.74 16.08
C ILE A 87 2.23 12.24 15.73
N ARG A 88 1.24 12.72 14.97
CA ARG A 88 1.08 14.13 14.60
C ARG A 88 0.88 15.08 15.78
N GLU A 89 0.49 14.57 16.93
CA GLU A 89 0.32 15.33 18.17
C GLU A 89 1.58 15.35 19.04
N LEU A 90 2.59 14.52 18.73
CA LEU A 90 3.81 14.38 19.51
C LEU A 90 4.94 15.20 18.88
N HIS A 91 5.76 15.86 19.69
CA HIS A 91 6.95 16.53 19.20
C HIS A 91 8.04 15.50 18.87
N SER A 92 8.86 15.73 17.86
CA SER A 92 9.93 14.81 17.46
C SER A 92 10.87 14.42 18.61
N ALA A 93 11.14 15.34 19.53
CA ALA A 93 11.93 15.10 20.73
C ALA A 93 11.35 14.00 21.64
N ASP A 94 10.02 13.86 21.67
CA ASP A 94 9.32 12.85 22.49
C ASP A 94 9.31 11.47 21.81
N VAL A 95 9.41 11.44 20.48
CA VAL A 95 9.43 10.21 19.68
C VAL A 95 10.85 9.65 19.53
N LYS A 96 11.86 10.50 19.71
CA LYS A 96 13.26 10.14 19.50
C LYS A 96 13.73 9.04 20.45
N ASN A 97 14.38 8.02 19.88
CA ASN A 97 14.95 6.87 20.60
C ASN A 97 13.92 6.05 21.40
N ILE A 98 12.64 6.14 21.06
CA ILE A 98 11.60 5.33 21.69
C ILE A 98 11.69 3.91 21.15
N PRO A 99 11.82 2.88 22.01
CA PRO A 99 11.82 1.49 21.58
C PRO A 99 10.51 1.10 20.92
N VAL A 100 10.61 0.31 19.85
CA VAL A 100 9.45 -0.33 19.24
C VAL A 100 9.08 -1.58 20.03
N ILE A 101 7.79 -1.79 20.24
CA ILE A 101 7.24 -2.97 20.91
C ILE A 101 6.34 -3.78 19.97
N ILE A 102 6.08 -5.02 20.36
CA ILE A 102 5.08 -5.90 19.76
C ILE A 102 4.12 -6.31 20.88
N ARG A 103 2.85 -5.93 20.75
CA ARG A 103 1.80 -6.28 21.71
C ARG A 103 1.29 -7.70 21.47
N GLU A 104 0.98 -8.39 22.56
CA GLU A 104 0.39 -9.71 22.54
C GLU A 104 -1.07 -9.64 22.09
N VAL A 105 -1.51 -10.63 21.32
CA VAL A 105 -2.89 -10.78 20.89
C VAL A 105 -3.53 -11.94 21.65
N SER A 106 -4.69 -11.70 22.26
CA SER A 106 -5.47 -12.73 22.95
C SER A 106 -6.95 -12.55 22.69
N ASN A 107 -7.64 -13.62 22.29
CA ASN A 107 -9.07 -13.64 22.00
C ASN A 107 -9.53 -12.51 21.04
N GLY A 108 -8.74 -12.26 19.99
CA GLY A 108 -9.05 -11.20 19.01
C GLY A 108 -8.72 -9.77 19.47
N GLU A 109 -8.25 -9.59 20.69
CA GLU A 109 -7.88 -8.30 21.27
C GLU A 109 -6.36 -8.12 21.30
N ILE A 110 -5.90 -6.90 21.04
CA ILE A 110 -4.50 -6.51 21.29
C ILE A 110 -4.40 -6.08 22.75
N THR A 111 -3.51 -6.72 23.50
CA THR A 111 -3.41 -6.55 24.95
C THR A 111 -2.39 -5.49 25.37
N GLU A 112 -2.38 -5.14 26.65
CA GLU A 112 -1.35 -4.27 27.22
C GLU A 112 -0.01 -4.98 27.44
N SER A 113 0.05 -6.31 27.33
CA SER A 113 1.30 -7.06 27.39
C SER A 113 2.07 -6.94 26.08
N TYR A 114 3.39 -6.81 26.17
CA TYR A 114 4.24 -6.61 25.00
C TYR A 114 5.65 -7.15 25.20
N THR A 115 6.32 -7.38 24.06
CA THR A 115 7.75 -7.61 23.96
C THR A 115 8.44 -6.39 23.35
N VAL A 116 9.57 -5.96 23.93
CA VAL A 116 10.39 -4.88 23.39
C VAL A 116 11.31 -5.45 22.30
N THR A 117 11.37 -4.78 21.15
CA THR A 117 12.24 -5.15 20.03
C THR A 117 13.62 -4.51 20.16
N ASN A 118 14.54 -4.83 19.24
CA ASN A 118 15.84 -4.15 19.15
C ASN A 118 15.78 -2.83 18.35
N ASP A 119 14.63 -2.50 17.76
CA ASP A 119 14.44 -1.30 16.96
C ASP A 119 13.93 -0.13 17.82
N ILE A 120 14.15 1.07 17.32
CA ILE A 120 13.50 2.31 17.78
C ILE A 120 12.57 2.84 16.69
N ILE A 121 11.61 3.68 17.07
CA ILE A 121 10.73 4.35 16.10
C ILE A 121 11.62 5.15 15.12
N PRO A 122 11.64 4.82 13.82
CA PRO A 122 12.60 5.43 12.90
C PRO A 122 12.16 6.82 12.48
N PHE A 123 13.11 7.76 12.45
CA PHE A 123 12.98 8.93 11.59
C PHE A 123 13.30 8.55 10.14
N LEU A 124 12.54 9.09 9.20
CA LEU A 124 12.62 8.70 7.79
C LEU A 124 14.01 8.92 7.18
N GLU A 125 14.58 10.12 7.34
CA GLU A 125 15.84 10.46 6.67
C GLU A 125 17.03 9.62 7.13
N PRO A 126 17.31 9.47 8.44
CA PRO A 126 18.37 8.57 8.90
C PRO A 126 18.16 7.11 8.45
N LEU A 127 16.91 6.64 8.41
CA LEU A 127 16.60 5.29 7.97
C LEU A 127 16.89 5.10 6.47
N LEU A 128 16.42 6.03 5.64
CA LEU A 128 16.68 5.99 4.20
C LEU A 128 18.18 6.05 3.90
N ASP A 129 18.93 6.94 4.55
CA ASP A 129 20.39 7.04 4.38
C ASP A 129 21.06 5.69 4.68
N LYS A 130 20.73 5.08 5.81
CA LYS A 130 21.30 3.79 6.21
C LYS A 130 20.96 2.67 5.24
N VAL A 131 19.72 2.58 4.78
CA VAL A 131 19.34 1.56 3.79
C VAL A 131 20.06 1.80 2.47
N PHE A 132 20.16 3.05 2.02
CA PHE A 132 20.82 3.39 0.78
C PHE A 132 22.32 3.18 0.79
N ASP A 133 22.97 3.23 1.95
CA ASP A 133 24.36 2.82 2.14
C ASP A 133 24.53 1.30 1.94
N VAL A 134 23.56 0.50 2.41
CA VAL A 134 23.58 -0.97 2.29
C VAL A 134 23.15 -1.43 0.88
N ASN A 135 22.15 -0.78 0.31
CA ASN A 135 21.63 -1.06 -1.02
C ASN A 135 21.49 0.24 -1.84
N PRO A 136 22.54 0.64 -2.57
CA PRO A 136 22.50 1.82 -3.45
C PRO A 136 21.42 1.76 -4.53
N GLY A 137 21.05 0.55 -4.97
CA GLY A 137 20.03 0.30 -6.00
C GLY A 137 18.60 0.28 -5.49
N ALA A 138 18.36 0.47 -4.19
CA ALA A 138 17.01 0.46 -3.65
C ALA A 138 16.14 1.60 -4.20
N THR A 139 14.85 1.33 -4.37
CA THR A 139 13.80 2.31 -4.61
C THR A 139 12.74 2.16 -3.53
N PHE A 140 12.41 3.27 -2.87
CA PHE A 140 11.43 3.31 -1.80
C PHE A 140 10.11 3.91 -2.25
N PHE A 141 9.04 3.33 -1.76
CA PHE A 141 7.66 3.76 -1.94
C PHE A 141 7.17 4.26 -0.58
N LEU A 142 7.14 5.58 -0.38
CA LEU A 142 6.69 6.15 0.89
C LEU A 142 5.18 6.32 0.86
N ASP A 143 4.46 5.59 1.69
CA ASP A 143 3.04 5.82 1.90
C ASP A 143 2.84 7.07 2.76
N GLY A 144 2.78 8.21 2.04
CA GLY A 144 2.58 9.54 2.58
C GLY A 144 1.10 9.80 2.75
N ARG A 145 0.64 9.69 3.99
CA ARG A 145 -0.79 9.77 4.33
C ARG A 145 -1.41 11.10 3.93
N ASP A 146 -2.67 11.00 3.50
CA ASP A 146 -3.66 12.05 3.25
C ASP A 146 -3.18 13.51 3.38
N PHE A 147 -3.42 14.15 4.53
CA PHE A 147 -3.18 15.58 4.74
C PHE A 147 -1.70 15.94 4.93
N GLU A 148 -0.78 14.97 4.86
CA GLU A 148 0.65 15.17 5.08
C GLU A 148 1.45 15.06 3.77
N ALA A 149 0.88 14.44 2.73
CA ALA A 149 1.55 14.18 1.47
C ALA A 149 2.13 15.43 0.81
N HIS A 150 1.41 16.56 0.83
CA HIS A 150 1.92 17.81 0.24
C HIS A 150 3.14 18.37 1.03
N ILE A 151 3.16 18.19 2.36
CA ILE A 151 4.29 18.55 3.23
C ILE A 151 5.48 17.63 2.96
N ILE A 152 5.24 16.32 2.85
CA ILE A 152 6.29 15.33 2.54
C ILE A 152 6.85 15.56 1.13
N THR A 153 6.03 15.97 0.16
CA THR A 153 6.47 16.38 -1.19
C THR A 153 7.47 17.53 -1.11
N ALA A 154 7.13 18.60 -0.37
CA ALA A 154 8.05 19.72 -0.17
C ALA A 154 9.32 19.29 0.59
N TRP A 155 9.19 18.40 1.57
CA TRP A 155 10.33 17.83 2.30
C TRP A 155 11.28 17.04 1.38
N LEU A 156 10.74 16.21 0.47
CA LEU A 156 11.52 15.45 -0.52
C LEU A 156 12.20 16.36 -1.54
N SER A 157 11.52 17.44 -1.96
CA SER A 157 12.08 18.38 -2.95
C SER A 157 13.41 19.00 -2.50
N ARG A 158 13.58 19.21 -1.18
CA ARG A 158 14.79 19.76 -0.54
C ARG A 158 15.92 18.74 -0.36
N ARG A 159 15.71 17.48 -0.78
CA ARG A 159 16.64 16.34 -0.54
C ARG A 159 17.08 15.70 -1.85
N PRO A 160 18.00 16.33 -2.58
CA PRO A 160 18.41 15.87 -3.91
C PRO A 160 18.95 14.44 -3.92
N LYS A 161 19.53 13.95 -2.82
CA LYS A 161 20.01 12.56 -2.66
C LYS A 161 18.95 11.48 -2.82
N TYR A 162 17.66 11.82 -2.70
CA TYR A 162 16.53 10.89 -2.85
C TYR A 162 15.84 10.97 -4.22
N ARG A 163 16.27 11.91 -5.08
CA ARG A 163 15.79 12.00 -6.47
C ARG A 163 16.07 10.67 -7.17
N GLN A 164 15.09 10.16 -7.92
CA GLN A 164 15.15 8.84 -8.59
C GLN A 164 15.26 7.61 -7.67
N ARG A 165 15.11 7.78 -6.36
CA ARG A 165 15.20 6.67 -5.39
C ARG A 165 13.96 6.54 -4.51
N VAL A 166 13.12 7.56 -4.49
CA VAL A 166 11.91 7.61 -3.66
C VAL A 166 10.71 8.02 -4.50
N VAL A 167 9.61 7.29 -4.35
CA VAL A 167 8.26 7.63 -4.81
C VAL A 167 7.43 7.97 -3.59
N LEU A 168 6.72 9.10 -3.62
CA LEU A 168 5.70 9.39 -2.62
C LEU A 168 4.34 8.92 -3.13
N LEU A 169 3.74 8.03 -2.37
CA LEU A 169 2.34 7.66 -2.49
C LEU A 169 1.51 8.61 -1.66
N PHE A 170 0.29 8.87 -2.11
CA PHE A 170 -0.68 9.58 -1.31
C PHE A 170 -2.09 9.20 -1.71
N TYR A 171 -3.00 9.16 -0.73
CA TYR A 171 -4.39 8.85 -1.02
C TYR A 171 -5.15 10.11 -1.42
N THR A 172 -6.25 9.90 -2.13
CA THR A 172 -7.01 11.00 -2.72
C THR A 172 -8.00 11.65 -1.75
N PHE A 173 -8.20 11.08 -0.54
CA PHE A 173 -9.28 11.45 0.38
C PHE A 173 -9.33 12.94 0.76
N GLU A 174 -8.18 13.57 0.97
CA GLU A 174 -8.09 14.99 1.37
C GLU A 174 -7.92 15.96 0.19
N TYR A 175 -7.81 15.45 -1.04
CA TYR A 175 -7.62 16.27 -2.24
C TYR A 175 -8.81 16.08 -3.19
N SER A 176 -9.57 17.15 -3.42
CA SER A 176 -10.73 17.12 -4.32
C SER A 176 -10.34 16.93 -5.80
N SER A 177 -9.11 17.28 -6.17
CA SER A 177 -8.55 17.11 -7.50
C SER A 177 -7.02 17.08 -7.45
N GLY A 178 -6.39 16.76 -8.58
CA GLY A 178 -4.94 16.90 -8.73
C GLY A 178 -4.46 18.36 -8.64
N GLU A 179 -5.30 19.33 -9.05
CA GLU A 179 -5.02 20.76 -8.88
C GLU A 179 -5.02 21.15 -7.39
N ALA A 180 -5.96 20.63 -6.60
CA ALA A 180 -5.99 20.87 -5.16
C ALA A 180 -4.72 20.35 -4.46
N PHE A 181 -4.23 19.17 -4.85
CA PHE A 181 -2.94 18.66 -4.37
C PHE A 181 -1.77 19.56 -4.81
N PHE A 182 -1.73 19.94 -6.08
CA PHE A 182 -0.69 20.82 -6.63
C PHE A 182 -0.60 22.16 -5.88
N ASP A 183 -1.73 22.78 -5.60
CA ASP A 183 -1.79 24.04 -4.86
C ASP A 183 -1.42 23.86 -3.39
N ALA A 184 -1.84 22.76 -2.75
CA ALA A 184 -1.41 22.44 -1.39
C ALA A 184 0.12 22.30 -1.28
N VAL A 185 0.77 21.65 -2.26
CA VAL A 185 2.24 21.57 -2.30
C VAL A 185 2.86 22.96 -2.44
N LYS A 186 2.34 23.83 -3.31
CA LYS A 186 2.86 25.20 -3.48
C LYS A 186 2.77 26.04 -2.21
N GLN A 187 1.71 25.86 -1.41
CA GLN A 187 1.51 26.61 -0.17
C GLN A 187 2.56 26.30 0.89
N VAL A 188 3.21 25.13 0.84
CA VAL A 188 4.23 24.71 1.81
C VAL A 188 5.69 24.95 1.33
N SER A 189 5.86 25.85 0.36
CA SER A 189 7.15 26.37 -0.12
C SER A 189 8.15 25.29 -0.56
N PRO A 190 7.82 24.48 -1.58
CA PRO A 190 8.70 23.42 -2.10
C PRO A 190 9.89 24.04 -2.87
N GLU A 191 10.92 23.25 -3.16
CA GLU A 191 11.99 23.69 -4.08
C GLU A 191 11.41 23.97 -5.49
N PRO A 192 11.92 24.97 -6.25
CA PRO A 192 11.33 25.36 -7.53
C PRO A 192 11.18 24.23 -8.57
N ASP A 193 12.06 23.24 -8.52
CA ASP A 193 12.15 22.07 -9.42
C ASP A 193 11.46 20.81 -8.87
N TRP A 194 10.62 20.93 -7.82
CA TRP A 194 9.94 19.78 -7.20
C TRP A 194 9.09 18.99 -8.19
N ARG A 195 8.52 19.69 -9.18
CA ARG A 195 7.64 19.17 -10.22
C ARG A 195 8.32 18.14 -11.11
N GLU A 196 9.61 18.30 -11.33
CA GLU A 196 10.44 17.42 -12.15
C GLU A 196 11.19 16.38 -11.30
N THR A 197 11.41 16.67 -10.01
CA THR A 197 12.34 15.90 -9.18
C THR A 197 11.67 14.92 -8.21
N VAL A 198 10.46 15.21 -7.73
CA VAL A 198 9.72 14.34 -6.79
C VAL A 198 8.80 13.40 -7.57
N ALA A 199 9.03 12.09 -7.47
CA ALA A 199 8.15 11.09 -8.07
C ALA A 199 6.88 10.91 -7.22
N LEU A 200 5.72 10.98 -7.86
CA LEU A 200 4.42 10.88 -7.21
C LEU A 200 3.63 9.68 -7.74
N MET A 201 2.88 9.04 -6.83
CA MET A 201 1.96 7.95 -7.14
C MET A 201 0.65 8.13 -6.35
N PRO A 202 -0.38 8.81 -6.90
CA PRO A 202 -1.69 8.87 -6.25
C PRO A 202 -2.31 7.48 -6.13
N VAL A 203 -3.03 7.26 -5.03
CA VAL A 203 -3.67 5.98 -4.69
C VAL A 203 -5.19 6.17 -4.61
N ILE A 204 -5.92 5.39 -5.40
CA ILE A 204 -7.38 5.40 -5.43
C ILE A 204 -7.91 4.11 -4.82
N PHE A 205 -8.64 4.27 -3.72
CA PHE A 205 -9.38 3.20 -3.07
C PHE A 205 -10.80 3.11 -3.64
N PRO A 206 -11.36 1.89 -3.86
CA PRO A 206 -12.76 1.75 -4.26
C PRO A 206 -13.71 2.47 -3.30
N GLN A 207 -13.43 2.45 -2.00
CA GLN A 207 -14.22 3.12 -0.96
C GLN A 207 -14.31 4.64 -1.16
N GLU A 208 -13.41 5.22 -1.94
CA GLU A 208 -13.36 6.65 -2.19
C GLU A 208 -14.16 7.07 -3.43
N LEU A 209 -14.36 6.17 -4.39
CA LEU A 209 -15.10 6.46 -5.62
C LEU A 209 -16.49 7.08 -5.37
N PRO A 210 -17.27 6.63 -4.36
CA PRO A 210 -18.54 7.28 -4.01
C PRO A 210 -18.38 8.76 -3.64
N ARG A 211 -17.29 9.13 -2.95
CA ARG A 211 -16.98 10.52 -2.60
C ARG A 211 -16.63 11.32 -3.86
N LEU A 212 -15.76 10.75 -4.71
CA LEU A 212 -15.34 11.40 -5.96
C LEU A 212 -16.50 11.64 -6.93
N ALA A 213 -17.42 10.68 -7.06
CA ALA A 213 -18.63 10.83 -7.86
C ALA A 213 -19.54 11.96 -7.32
N LYS A 214 -19.71 12.04 -5.99
CA LYS A 214 -20.49 13.12 -5.36
C LYS A 214 -19.91 14.51 -5.58
N LEU A 215 -18.59 14.65 -5.65
CA LEU A 215 -17.93 15.95 -5.88
C LEU A 215 -18.31 16.58 -7.23
N ILE A 216 -18.85 15.78 -8.15
CA ILE A 216 -19.28 16.20 -9.49
C ILE A 216 -20.76 15.87 -9.73
N ASP A 217 -21.57 15.80 -8.66
CA ASP A 217 -23.03 15.60 -8.70
C ASP A 217 -23.49 14.30 -9.39
N LEU A 218 -22.69 13.24 -9.36
CA LEU A 218 -23.05 11.90 -9.87
C LEU A 218 -23.51 10.95 -8.74
N SER A 219 -24.08 9.81 -9.13
CA SER A 219 -24.51 8.77 -8.18
C SER A 219 -23.35 8.15 -7.42
N ASP A 220 -23.57 7.88 -6.13
CA ASP A 220 -22.59 7.27 -5.24
C ASP A 220 -22.63 5.73 -5.22
N ILE A 221 -23.41 5.13 -6.13
CA ILE A 221 -23.63 3.69 -6.19
C ILE A 221 -23.55 3.11 -7.61
N ALA A 222 -23.86 3.89 -8.65
CA ALA A 222 -23.85 3.38 -10.03
C ALA A 222 -22.41 3.22 -10.56
N VAL A 223 -22.09 2.05 -11.15
CA VAL A 223 -20.72 1.73 -11.61
C VAL A 223 -20.17 2.78 -12.59
N GLU A 224 -20.99 3.24 -13.54
CA GLU A 224 -20.58 4.27 -14.52
C GLU A 224 -20.21 5.60 -13.86
N ASP A 225 -21.00 6.02 -12.88
CA ASP A 225 -20.81 7.28 -12.17
C ASP A 225 -19.58 7.24 -11.24
N LEU A 226 -19.38 6.11 -10.57
CA LEU A 226 -18.18 5.83 -9.77
C LEU A 226 -16.91 5.83 -10.63
N TYR A 227 -16.99 5.21 -11.82
CA TYR A 227 -15.91 5.21 -12.80
C TYR A 227 -15.62 6.62 -13.30
N GLU A 228 -16.64 7.40 -13.68
CA GLU A 228 -16.45 8.76 -14.21
C GLU A 228 -15.85 9.70 -13.14
N GLY A 229 -16.31 9.61 -11.89
CA GLY A 229 -15.73 10.36 -10.77
C GLY A 229 -14.24 10.07 -10.57
N GLY A 230 -13.86 8.79 -10.54
CA GLY A 230 -12.45 8.40 -10.44
C GLY A 230 -11.63 8.82 -11.67
N LYS A 231 -12.20 8.69 -12.87
CA LYS A 231 -11.55 9.07 -14.14
C LYS A 231 -11.26 10.57 -14.18
N ILE A 232 -12.25 11.41 -13.85
CA ILE A 232 -12.08 12.88 -13.80
C ILE A 232 -10.99 13.27 -12.80
N TRP A 233 -10.94 12.61 -11.64
CA TRP A 233 -9.90 12.86 -10.66
C TRP A 233 -8.51 12.51 -11.23
N ILE A 234 -8.35 11.32 -11.82
CA ILE A 234 -7.09 10.90 -12.48
C ILE A 234 -6.69 11.89 -13.58
N ASP A 235 -7.61 12.27 -14.45
CA ASP A 235 -7.36 13.22 -15.54
C ASP A 235 -6.89 14.57 -15.00
N SER A 236 -7.51 15.05 -13.91
CA SER A 236 -7.11 16.30 -13.25
C SER A 236 -5.68 16.24 -12.72
N MET A 237 -5.25 15.08 -12.19
CA MET A 237 -3.90 14.82 -11.70
C MET A 237 -2.89 14.73 -12.83
N LEU A 238 -3.19 13.98 -13.89
CA LEU A 238 -2.26 13.79 -15.00
C LEU A 238 -2.04 15.06 -15.83
N ARG A 239 -3.00 16.00 -15.85
CA ARG A 239 -2.85 17.32 -16.48
C ARG A 239 -1.91 18.25 -15.74
N GLN A 240 -1.69 18.05 -14.44
CA GLN A 240 -0.78 18.90 -13.69
C GLN A 240 0.66 18.70 -14.16
N PRO A 241 1.51 19.75 -14.13
CA PRO A 241 2.91 19.65 -14.46
C PRO A 241 3.67 19.04 -13.27
N MET A 242 3.36 17.80 -12.92
CA MET A 242 3.99 17.04 -11.84
C MET A 242 4.52 15.72 -12.38
N ARG A 243 5.60 15.23 -11.79
CA ARG A 243 6.19 13.92 -12.10
C ARG A 243 5.38 12.78 -11.47
N VAL A 244 4.22 12.51 -12.06
CA VAL A 244 3.41 11.33 -11.75
C VAL A 244 3.99 10.12 -12.48
N VAL A 245 4.57 9.18 -11.74
CA VAL A 245 5.25 8.00 -12.31
C VAL A 245 4.32 6.79 -12.40
N ALA A 246 3.29 6.76 -11.57
CA ALA A 246 2.31 5.69 -11.53
C ALA A 246 0.97 6.18 -10.98
N VAL A 247 -0.11 5.44 -11.24
CA VAL A 247 -1.37 5.56 -10.50
C VAL A 247 -1.63 4.22 -9.82
N HIS A 248 -1.84 4.24 -8.51
CA HIS A 248 -2.15 3.05 -7.74
C HIS A 248 -3.65 2.90 -7.61
N ILE A 249 -4.20 1.81 -8.14
CA ILE A 249 -5.63 1.48 -7.99
C ILE A 249 -5.75 0.19 -7.21
N VAL A 250 -6.41 0.27 -6.06
CA VAL A 250 -6.71 -0.90 -5.22
C VAL A 250 -7.96 -1.58 -5.80
N MET A 251 -7.90 -2.89 -6.01
CA MET A 251 -9.01 -3.66 -6.60
C MET A 251 -8.93 -5.13 -6.17
N ALA A 252 -10.08 -5.72 -5.87
CA ALA A 252 -10.27 -7.09 -5.46
C ALA A 252 -10.73 -7.97 -6.62
N ARG A 253 -11.25 -7.38 -7.72
CA ARG A 253 -11.79 -8.09 -8.88
C ARG A 253 -12.86 -9.11 -8.47
N VAL A 254 -13.79 -8.67 -7.63
CA VAL A 254 -14.93 -9.52 -7.24
C VAL A 254 -15.77 -9.87 -8.45
N LYS A 255 -16.61 -10.90 -8.32
CA LYS A 255 -17.49 -11.40 -9.37
C LYS A 255 -18.95 -11.13 -9.03
N PRO A 256 -19.82 -10.91 -10.04
CA PRO A 256 -21.26 -10.72 -9.81
C PRO A 256 -21.89 -11.84 -8.97
N GLU A 257 -21.49 -13.09 -9.20
CA GLU A 257 -22.00 -14.24 -8.44
C GLU A 257 -21.72 -14.17 -6.93
N GLN A 258 -20.66 -13.46 -6.52
CA GLN A 258 -20.28 -13.31 -5.10
C GLN A 258 -21.19 -12.31 -4.35
N LEU A 259 -21.84 -11.40 -5.07
CA LEU A 259 -22.87 -10.52 -4.48
C LEU A 259 -24.19 -11.28 -4.30
N GLY A 260 -24.45 -12.27 -5.16
CA GLY A 260 -25.66 -13.09 -5.13
C GLY A 260 -26.92 -12.25 -5.28
N LEU A 261 -27.87 -12.41 -4.35
CA LEU A 261 -29.13 -11.67 -4.29
C LEU A 261 -29.08 -10.51 -3.26
N CYS A 262 -27.90 -10.13 -2.78
CA CYS A 262 -27.78 -9.07 -1.78
C CYS A 262 -28.13 -7.71 -2.38
N ASP A 263 -29.09 -7.01 -1.76
CA ASP A 263 -29.59 -5.70 -2.18
C ASP A 263 -29.23 -4.58 -1.20
N LYS A 264 -28.48 -4.89 -0.13
CA LYS A 264 -28.06 -3.91 0.87
C LYS A 264 -27.20 -2.81 0.22
N PRO A 265 -27.61 -1.53 0.27
CA PRO A 265 -26.95 -0.46 -0.48
C PRO A 265 -25.44 -0.34 -0.21
N GLU A 266 -25.00 -0.53 1.03
CA GLU A 266 -23.60 -0.47 1.42
C GLU A 266 -22.74 -1.61 0.83
N ILE A 267 -23.32 -2.79 0.64
CA ILE A 267 -22.64 -3.95 0.04
C ILE A 267 -22.62 -3.78 -1.48
N VAL A 268 -23.76 -3.44 -2.08
CA VAL A 268 -23.87 -3.16 -3.53
C VAL A 268 -22.92 -2.05 -3.94
N ARG A 269 -22.85 -0.96 -3.15
CA ARG A 269 -21.90 0.13 -3.38
C ARG A 269 -20.45 -0.36 -3.35
N ALA A 270 -20.07 -1.21 -2.40
CA ALA A 270 -18.71 -1.72 -2.29
C ALA A 270 -18.32 -2.59 -3.50
N PHE A 271 -19.23 -3.43 -4.00
CA PHE A 271 -19.03 -4.22 -5.21
C PHE A 271 -18.95 -3.35 -6.47
N ASN A 272 -19.88 -2.41 -6.62
CA ASN A 272 -19.89 -1.51 -7.77
C ASN A 272 -18.64 -0.61 -7.82
N ALA A 273 -18.14 -0.19 -6.66
CA ALA A 273 -16.88 0.51 -6.55
C ALA A 273 -15.69 -0.36 -6.96
N ASP A 274 -15.66 -1.64 -6.60
CA ASP A 274 -14.61 -2.55 -7.08
C ASP A 274 -14.66 -2.71 -8.61
N TYR A 275 -15.85 -2.87 -9.20
CA TYR A 275 -16.01 -2.92 -10.65
C TYR A 275 -15.53 -1.64 -11.34
N ALA A 276 -15.85 -0.47 -10.77
CA ALA A 276 -15.37 0.80 -11.27
C ALA A 276 -13.84 0.91 -11.15
N ALA A 277 -13.25 0.47 -10.05
CA ALA A 277 -11.79 0.44 -9.86
C ALA A 277 -11.08 -0.46 -10.90
N VAL A 278 -11.63 -1.64 -11.21
CA VAL A 278 -11.09 -2.49 -12.27
C VAL A 278 -11.13 -1.78 -13.63
N ARG A 279 -12.21 -1.06 -13.95
CA ARG A 279 -12.29 -0.27 -15.18
C ARG A 279 -11.31 0.89 -15.20
N LEU A 280 -11.09 1.57 -14.06
CA LEU A 280 -10.08 2.62 -13.93
C LEU A 280 -8.66 2.06 -14.13
N ALA A 281 -8.40 0.84 -13.69
CA ALA A 281 -7.10 0.20 -13.91
C ALA A 281 -6.81 -0.02 -15.40
N TYR A 282 -7.79 -0.51 -16.17
CA TYR A 282 -7.67 -0.59 -17.64
C TYR A 282 -7.58 0.79 -18.29
N TYR A 283 -8.31 1.79 -17.77
CA TYR A 283 -8.19 3.16 -18.24
C TYR A 283 -6.76 3.68 -18.09
N VAL A 284 -6.15 3.55 -16.91
CA VAL A 284 -4.76 3.94 -16.69
C VAL A 284 -3.83 3.12 -17.60
N LYS A 285 -4.00 1.80 -17.66
CA LYS A 285 -3.09 0.88 -18.35
C LYS A 285 -3.10 1.05 -19.87
N ASP A 286 -4.29 1.06 -20.47
CA ASP A 286 -4.44 0.81 -21.91
C ASP A 286 -5.06 1.98 -22.69
N ASN A 287 -5.56 3.03 -22.02
CA ASN A 287 -6.22 4.13 -22.74
C ASN A 287 -5.22 4.91 -23.61
N PRO A 288 -5.50 5.08 -24.93
CA PRO A 288 -4.58 5.78 -25.84
C PRO A 288 -4.27 7.23 -25.47
N GLU A 289 -5.23 7.98 -24.92
CA GLU A 289 -5.02 9.37 -24.54
C GLU A 289 -4.16 9.49 -23.28
N VAL A 290 -4.35 8.60 -22.30
CA VAL A 290 -3.47 8.48 -21.13
C VAL A 290 -2.05 8.16 -21.58
N ARG A 291 -1.88 7.19 -22.49
CA ARG A 291 -0.57 6.80 -23.02
C ARG A 291 0.09 7.90 -23.84
N LYS A 292 -0.68 8.71 -24.57
CA LYS A 292 -0.18 9.88 -25.28
C LYS A 292 0.28 10.98 -24.33
N MET A 293 -0.45 11.21 -23.24
CA MET A 293 -0.12 12.24 -22.24
C MET A 293 1.05 11.84 -21.33
N ARG A 294 1.13 10.55 -20.97
CA ARG A 294 2.08 9.98 -20.02
C ARG A 294 2.53 8.58 -20.50
N PRO A 295 3.42 8.48 -21.50
CA PRO A 295 3.78 7.20 -22.14
C PRO A 295 4.36 6.17 -21.17
N HIS A 296 5.08 6.63 -20.14
CA HIS A 296 5.75 5.77 -19.17
C HIS A 296 5.00 5.61 -17.84
N LEU A 297 3.75 6.09 -17.74
CA LEU A 297 2.93 5.97 -16.55
C LEU A 297 2.68 4.50 -16.20
N LYS A 298 3.01 4.08 -14.98
CA LYS A 298 2.79 2.72 -14.52
C LYS A 298 1.42 2.57 -13.86
N LEU A 299 0.83 1.39 -13.96
CA LEU A 299 -0.29 0.98 -13.12
C LEU A 299 0.27 0.25 -11.90
N ALA A 300 -0.01 0.75 -10.70
CA ALA A 300 0.30 0.06 -9.45
C ALA A 300 -0.97 -0.51 -8.81
N THR A 301 -0.80 -1.56 -8.02
CA THR A 301 -1.85 -2.12 -7.17
C THR A 301 -1.26 -2.67 -5.87
N ALA A 302 -2.09 -3.28 -5.03
CA ALA A 302 -1.61 -3.92 -3.81
C ALA A 302 -2.26 -5.28 -3.56
N THR A 303 -1.46 -6.19 -3.00
CA THR A 303 -1.92 -7.42 -2.35
C THR A 303 -1.92 -7.16 -0.85
N ARG A 304 -3.11 -7.10 -0.23
CA ARG A 304 -3.30 -6.73 1.17
C ARG A 304 -3.96 -7.85 1.98
N CYS A 305 -3.23 -8.37 2.96
CA CYS A 305 -3.68 -9.46 3.81
C CYS A 305 -4.37 -8.95 5.08
N TYR A 306 -4.86 -9.87 5.92
CA TYR A 306 -5.29 -9.51 7.27
C TYR A 306 -4.07 -9.13 8.10
N ASP A 307 -4.25 -8.23 9.07
CA ASP A 307 -3.15 -7.87 9.97
C ASP A 307 -2.89 -9.03 10.93
N PHE A 308 -3.95 -9.66 11.46
CA PHE A 308 -3.85 -10.92 12.19
C PHE A 308 -5.17 -11.74 12.16
N SER A 309 -5.07 -13.01 12.53
CA SER A 309 -6.23 -13.87 12.80
C SER A 309 -6.09 -14.48 14.19
N ALA A 310 -7.19 -14.60 14.92
CA ALA A 310 -7.21 -15.20 16.25
C ALA A 310 -8.27 -16.29 16.34
N GLN A 311 -7.99 -17.33 17.13
CA GLN A 311 -9.02 -18.23 17.60
C GLN A 311 -9.72 -17.58 18.79
N LEU A 312 -11.03 -17.43 18.69
CA LEU A 312 -11.87 -16.86 19.73
C LEU A 312 -12.21 -17.92 20.79
N GLU A 313 -12.65 -17.48 21.97
CA GLU A 313 -13.06 -18.37 23.08
C GLU A 313 -14.15 -19.39 22.69
N ASN A 314 -14.99 -19.05 21.71
CA ASN A 314 -16.01 -19.96 21.16
C ASN A 314 -15.45 -21.00 20.17
N GLY A 315 -14.14 -20.99 19.92
CA GLY A 315 -13.44 -21.89 19.00
C GLY A 315 -13.40 -21.40 17.54
N GLU A 316 -14.11 -20.33 17.19
CA GLU A 316 -14.15 -19.78 15.84
C GLU A 316 -12.84 -19.04 15.50
N LYS A 317 -12.40 -19.13 14.24
CA LYS A 317 -11.31 -18.31 13.72
C LYS A 317 -11.90 -17.00 13.18
N ALA A 318 -11.42 -15.88 13.70
CA ALA A 318 -11.77 -14.55 13.22
C ALA A 318 -10.55 -13.85 12.62
N GLU A 319 -10.79 -12.97 11.64
CA GLU A 319 -9.78 -12.16 10.99
C GLU A 319 -9.97 -10.69 11.35
N PHE A 320 -8.86 -9.99 11.54
CA PHE A 320 -8.85 -8.61 12.01
C PHE A 320 -8.00 -7.74 11.11
N SER A 321 -8.43 -6.50 10.95
CA SER A 321 -7.58 -5.38 10.53
C SER A 321 -7.23 -4.50 11.73
N ILE A 322 -6.25 -3.63 11.59
CA ILE A 322 -5.87 -2.63 12.57
C ILE A 322 -6.50 -1.29 12.19
N ASN A 323 -7.20 -0.67 13.13
CA ASN A 323 -7.59 0.73 12.99
C ASN A 323 -6.36 1.61 13.12
N ILE A 324 -5.89 2.16 12.00
CA ILE A 324 -4.68 2.98 11.96
C ILE A 324 -4.72 4.19 12.91
N ARG A 325 -5.90 4.72 13.27
CA ARG A 325 -6.04 5.88 14.18
C ARG A 325 -5.99 5.53 15.66
N THR A 326 -6.21 4.26 16.02
CA THR A 326 -6.23 3.81 17.42
C THR A 326 -5.25 2.69 17.70
N GLY A 327 -4.69 2.06 16.67
CA GLY A 327 -3.87 0.85 16.78
C GLY A 327 -4.65 -0.37 17.30
N ARG A 328 -6.00 -0.29 17.38
CA ARG A 328 -6.86 -1.35 17.92
C ARG A 328 -7.40 -2.26 16.83
N PRO A 329 -7.72 -3.52 17.16
CA PRO A 329 -8.26 -4.45 16.20
C PRO A 329 -9.68 -4.07 15.77
N MET A 330 -9.98 -4.35 14.51
CA MET A 330 -11.30 -4.24 13.90
C MET A 330 -11.63 -5.57 13.25
N PRO A 331 -12.71 -6.25 13.69
CA PRO A 331 -13.16 -7.46 13.03
C PRO A 331 -13.45 -7.19 11.55
N ARG A 332 -13.00 -8.09 10.68
CA ARG A 332 -13.33 -8.01 9.26
C ARG A 332 -14.81 -8.28 9.01
N GLU A 333 -15.29 -7.75 7.87
CA GLU A 333 -16.67 -7.94 7.44
C GLU A 333 -16.98 -9.42 7.21
N THR A 334 -18.10 -9.91 7.78
CA THR A 334 -18.57 -11.30 7.63
C THR A 334 -19.67 -11.46 6.57
N ASP A 335 -20.24 -10.35 6.11
CA ASP A 335 -21.14 -10.28 4.95
C ASP A 335 -20.38 -10.40 3.62
N GLU A 336 -21.04 -10.17 2.49
CA GLU A 336 -20.43 -10.41 1.18
C GLU A 336 -19.22 -9.51 0.86
N ARG A 337 -19.01 -8.42 1.63
CA ARG A 337 -17.77 -7.63 1.55
C ARG A 337 -16.53 -8.45 1.93
N LYS A 338 -16.68 -9.59 2.61
CA LYS A 338 -15.59 -10.56 2.81
C LYS A 338 -14.92 -10.94 1.49
N TYR A 339 -15.66 -11.04 0.38
CA TYR A 339 -15.07 -11.40 -0.92
C TYR A 339 -14.15 -10.32 -1.46
N ILE A 340 -14.46 -9.04 -1.22
CA ILE A 340 -13.58 -7.92 -1.55
C ILE A 340 -12.30 -8.03 -0.73
N ARG A 341 -12.40 -8.23 0.59
CA ARG A 341 -11.24 -8.38 1.48
C ARG A 341 -10.35 -9.56 1.08
N ARG A 342 -10.95 -10.70 0.79
CA ARG A 342 -10.26 -11.90 0.31
C ARG A 342 -9.58 -11.65 -1.03
N GLY A 343 -10.27 -10.97 -1.96
CA GLY A 343 -9.74 -10.62 -3.27
C GLY A 343 -8.47 -9.76 -3.19
N TYR A 344 -8.39 -8.83 -2.25
CA TYR A 344 -7.16 -8.07 -1.98
C TYR A 344 -6.01 -8.95 -1.45
N GLY A 345 -6.32 -9.98 -0.68
CA GLY A 345 -5.32 -10.85 -0.05
C GLY A 345 -4.83 -12.03 -0.90
N ILE A 346 -5.29 -12.15 -2.16
CA ILE A 346 -4.93 -13.23 -3.07
C ILE A 346 -3.83 -12.77 -4.04
N PRO A 347 -2.60 -13.31 -3.92
CA PRO A 347 -1.56 -13.07 -4.90
C PRO A 347 -1.99 -13.37 -6.33
N GLY A 348 -1.58 -12.51 -7.26
CA GLY A 348 -1.87 -12.62 -8.68
C GLY A 348 -3.19 -12.03 -9.14
N ASN A 349 -4.12 -11.72 -8.23
CA ASN A 349 -5.46 -11.31 -8.60
C ASN A 349 -5.50 -9.91 -9.22
N ALA A 350 -5.15 -8.88 -8.44
CA ALA A 350 -5.05 -7.50 -8.90
C ALA A 350 -3.78 -7.28 -9.75
N ALA A 351 -2.70 -7.98 -9.42
CA ALA A 351 -1.43 -7.88 -10.14
C ALA A 351 -1.52 -8.30 -11.61
N ALA A 352 -2.57 -9.03 -12.01
CA ALA A 352 -2.80 -9.55 -13.36
C ALA A 352 -2.62 -8.53 -14.50
N ILE A 353 -2.87 -7.25 -14.23
CA ILE A 353 -2.77 -6.15 -15.20
C ILE A 353 -1.76 -5.07 -14.78
N ALA A 354 -1.21 -5.16 -13.57
CA ALA A 354 -0.36 -4.14 -12.99
C ALA A 354 1.06 -4.19 -13.53
N ASP A 355 1.73 -3.04 -13.55
CA ASP A 355 3.18 -2.96 -13.71
C ASP A 355 3.88 -3.21 -12.38
N TRP A 356 3.32 -2.65 -11.30
CA TRP A 356 3.86 -2.69 -9.94
C TRP A 356 2.82 -3.22 -8.94
N VAL A 357 3.27 -3.98 -7.94
CA VAL A 357 2.41 -4.43 -6.84
C VAL A 357 3.13 -4.29 -5.51
N ILE A 358 2.50 -3.59 -4.57
CA ILE A 358 2.92 -3.54 -3.16
C ILE A 358 2.28 -4.73 -2.47
N SER A 359 3.06 -5.63 -1.89
CA SER A 359 2.55 -6.92 -1.46
C SER A 359 3.00 -7.29 -0.05
N ASP A 360 2.02 -7.62 0.79
CA ASP A 360 2.20 -8.35 2.07
C ASP A 360 2.75 -9.77 1.86
N ARG A 361 2.62 -10.30 0.63
CA ARG A 361 2.97 -11.67 0.25
C ARG A 361 3.85 -11.67 -0.99
N SER A 362 4.88 -10.84 -0.92
CA SER A 362 5.80 -10.56 -2.02
C SER A 362 6.41 -11.83 -2.64
N GLU A 363 6.79 -12.83 -1.84
CA GLU A 363 7.29 -14.13 -2.33
C GLU A 363 6.26 -14.93 -3.10
N ASP A 364 5.03 -14.99 -2.60
CA ASP A 364 3.93 -15.69 -3.26
C ASP A 364 3.58 -15.01 -4.57
N GLU A 365 3.63 -13.68 -4.60
CA GLU A 365 3.40 -12.87 -5.79
C GLU A 365 4.45 -13.18 -6.87
N MET A 366 5.73 -13.04 -6.55
CA MET A 366 6.81 -13.35 -7.50
C MET A 366 6.74 -14.80 -7.97
N SER A 367 6.52 -15.75 -7.05
CA SER A 367 6.44 -17.19 -7.36
C SER A 367 5.25 -17.53 -8.26
N PHE A 368 4.08 -16.97 -7.97
CA PHE A 368 2.87 -17.14 -8.77
C PHE A 368 3.10 -16.72 -10.22
N TRP A 369 3.76 -15.58 -10.43
CA TRP A 369 4.08 -15.07 -11.76
C TRP A 369 5.11 -15.90 -12.50
N GLU A 370 6.12 -16.43 -11.81
CA GLU A 370 7.07 -17.37 -12.41
C GLU A 370 6.39 -18.66 -12.89
N TRP A 371 5.49 -19.21 -12.08
CA TRP A 371 4.74 -20.40 -12.46
C TRP A 371 3.81 -20.14 -13.63
N ARG A 372 3.07 -19.02 -13.60
CA ARG A 372 2.20 -18.61 -14.70
C ARG A 372 2.97 -18.46 -16.01
N ASN A 373 4.14 -17.83 -15.97
CA ASN A 373 4.99 -17.63 -17.16
C ASN A 373 5.54 -18.95 -17.73
N LYS A 374 5.65 -19.98 -16.89
CA LYS A 374 6.01 -21.35 -17.31
C LYS A 374 4.80 -22.21 -17.71
N GLY A 375 3.59 -21.65 -17.70
CA GLY A 375 2.36 -22.38 -17.98
C GLY A 375 1.98 -23.39 -16.88
N VAL A 376 2.51 -23.24 -15.66
CA VAL A 376 2.21 -24.12 -14.54
C VAL A 376 0.95 -23.59 -13.83
N PRO A 377 -0.19 -24.30 -13.88
CA PRO A 377 -1.41 -23.84 -13.24
C PRO A 377 -1.26 -23.94 -11.72
N ARG A 378 -1.38 -22.79 -11.04
CA ARG A 378 -1.35 -22.69 -9.58
C ARG A 378 -2.48 -21.79 -9.11
N ARG A 379 -2.99 -22.06 -7.91
CA ARG A 379 -3.91 -21.18 -7.20
C ARG A 379 -3.28 -20.79 -5.88
N VAL A 380 -3.50 -19.56 -5.48
CA VAL A 380 -3.11 -19.05 -4.17
C VAL A 380 -4.40 -18.64 -3.47
N ASP A 381 -4.58 -19.06 -2.23
CA ASP A 381 -5.71 -18.65 -1.40
C ASP A 381 -5.33 -17.44 -0.53
N HIS A 382 -6.33 -16.72 -0.03
CA HIS A 382 -6.16 -15.59 0.89
C HIS A 382 -5.71 -16.00 2.30
N HIS A 383 -5.92 -17.25 2.71
CA HIS A 383 -5.44 -17.76 3.99
C HIS A 383 -3.93 -18.04 3.95
N CYS A 384 -3.26 -17.86 5.09
CA CYS A 384 -1.84 -18.20 5.31
C CYS A 384 -1.75 -19.62 5.92
N PRO A 385 -0.82 -20.51 5.50
CA PRO A 385 0.48 -20.21 4.89
C PRO A 385 0.79 -20.86 3.52
N HIS A 386 1.86 -20.35 2.89
CA HIS A 386 2.61 -20.78 1.70
C HIS A 386 1.94 -21.71 0.67
N LEU A 387 1.78 -21.17 -0.55
CA LEU A 387 1.67 -21.86 -1.85
C LEU A 387 1.25 -23.34 -1.76
N ASP A 388 -0.01 -23.59 -1.39
CA ASP A 388 -0.56 -24.95 -1.40
C ASP A 388 -0.42 -25.58 -2.80
N VAL A 389 0.13 -26.80 -2.80
CA VAL A 389 0.19 -27.66 -3.97
C VAL A 389 -1.21 -28.19 -4.22
N ILE A 390 -1.81 -27.86 -5.37
CA ILE A 390 -2.90 -28.69 -5.85
C ILE A 390 -2.27 -30.01 -6.28
N GLU A 391 -2.56 -31.08 -5.55
CA GLU A 391 -2.37 -32.44 -6.04
C GLU A 391 -3.04 -32.55 -7.40
N GLN A 392 -2.26 -32.83 -8.44
CA GLN A 392 -2.82 -33.46 -9.61
C GLN A 392 -3.38 -34.80 -9.16
N ASP A 393 -4.69 -34.97 -9.38
CA ASP A 393 -5.45 -36.22 -9.27
C ASP A 393 -5.98 -36.63 -7.89
N GLY A 394 -7.02 -35.91 -7.43
CA GLY A 394 -8.31 -36.54 -7.11
C GLY A 394 -8.35 -37.68 -6.09
N LYS A 395 -7.45 -37.78 -5.10
CA LYS A 395 -7.57 -38.73 -3.99
C LYS A 395 -7.03 -38.16 -2.69
N SER A 396 -7.95 -37.76 -1.81
CA SER A 396 -7.71 -37.51 -0.40
C SER A 396 -7.23 -38.79 0.33
N VAL A 397 -6.17 -38.68 1.13
CA VAL A 397 -5.75 -39.63 2.17
C VAL A 397 -5.39 -38.80 3.42
N PRO A 398 -5.78 -39.24 4.63
CA PRO A 398 -6.42 -38.41 5.66
C PRO A 398 -5.52 -37.45 6.43
#